data_AF-A0A0C9T6I2-F1
#
_entry.id   AF-A0A0C9T6I2-F1
#
_cell.length_a   1.000
_cell.length_b   1.000
_cell.length_c   1.000
_cell.angle_alpha   90.00
_cell.angle_beta   90.00
_cell.angle_gamma   90.00
#
_symmetry.space_group_name_H-M   'P 1'
#
loop_
_entity.id
_entity.type
_entity.pdbx_description
1 polymer ?
#
loop_
_entity_poly.entity_id
_entity_poly.type
_entity_poly.pdbx_seq_one_letter_code
_entity_poly.pdbx_strand_id
1 'polypeptide(L)'
;MELEKKIRQFFWDSPKSSPIAAEYLSDPLTSGGRKLLNLKARNKAIELMKLKSYLNFGPDRPRWALLADDILRKNVNENELIYHHDILVNPFVQNWPVLSSKLPDTLKRMVSAAETAGLLLDGLEINHEVKMEMTIWFHPAITAKHLWNSKWMNCLKWKHKIYTNSTQAVGAADVEHACQRKRMDAPPQWTAGRQQWSY
;
A
#
# COMPACT_ATOMS: atom_id res chain seq x y z
N MET A 1 5.92 25.65 9.72
CA MET A 1 5.48 26.65 10.71
C MET A 1 5.97 28.06 10.41
N GLU A 2 7.18 28.25 9.89
CA GLU A 2 7.72 29.60 9.64
C GLU A 2 6.93 30.39 8.58
N LEU A 3 6.50 29.74 7.49
CA LEU A 3 5.68 30.39 6.46
C LEU A 3 4.29 30.83 6.96
N GLU A 4 3.62 30.01 7.78
CA GLU A 4 2.31 30.38 8.34
C GLU A 4 2.41 31.64 9.21
N LYS A 5 3.49 31.78 9.97
CA LYS A 5 3.77 32.98 10.76
C LYS A 5 4.02 34.20 9.87
N LYS A 6 4.83 34.05 8.81
CA LYS A 6 5.09 35.13 7.83
C LYS A 6 3.82 35.59 7.13
N ILE A 7 2.94 34.67 6.71
CA ILE A 7 1.65 35.02 6.09
C ILE A 7 0.77 35.78 7.08
N ARG A 8 0.69 35.35 8.34
CA ARG A 8 -0.10 36.04 9.36
C ARG A 8 0.45 37.42 9.70
N GLN A 9 1.77 37.54 9.84
CA GLN A 9 2.43 38.83 10.09
C GLN A 9 2.16 39.80 8.95
N PHE A 10 2.27 39.33 7.70
CA PHE A 10 1.96 40.12 6.52
C PHE A 10 0.48 40.53 6.48
N PHE A 11 -0.44 39.61 6.79
CA PHE A 11 -1.88 39.89 6.72
C PHE A 11 -2.36 40.87 7.81
N TRP A 12 -1.79 40.80 9.01
CA TRP A 12 -2.18 41.64 10.15
C TRP A 12 -1.28 42.86 10.37
N ASP A 13 -0.25 43.03 9.54
CA ASP A 13 0.80 44.06 9.65
C ASP A 13 1.33 44.24 11.09
N SER A 14 1.44 43.12 11.81
CA SER A 14 1.77 43.13 13.22
C SER A 14 2.46 41.84 13.64
N PRO A 15 3.51 41.92 14.49
CA PRO A 15 4.12 40.75 15.10
C PRO A 15 3.27 40.12 16.21
N LYS A 16 2.16 40.76 16.64
CA LYS A 16 1.29 40.24 17.71
C LYS A 16 0.35 39.13 17.21
N SER A 17 -0.17 38.35 18.17
CA SER A 17 -1.13 37.26 17.92
C SER A 17 -2.35 37.76 17.13
N SER A 18 -2.74 37.00 16.10
CA SER A 18 -3.86 37.33 15.23
C SER A 18 -5.18 37.36 16.04
N PRO A 19 -6.02 38.40 15.88
CA PRO A 19 -7.29 38.51 16.61
C PRO A 19 -8.32 37.45 16.20
N ILE A 20 -8.12 36.81 15.04
CA ILE A 20 -9.00 35.76 14.50
C ILE A 20 -8.18 34.47 14.34
N ALA A 21 -8.77 33.32 14.65
CA ALA A 21 -8.15 32.02 14.40
C ALA A 21 -7.98 31.79 12.88
N ALA A 22 -6.90 31.11 12.48
CA ALA A 22 -6.59 30.92 11.06
C ALA A 22 -7.57 30.02 10.30
N GLU A 23 -8.33 29.19 11.03
CA GLU A 23 -9.37 28.35 10.46
C GLU A 23 -10.43 29.23 9.79
N TYR A 24 -10.99 30.20 10.52
CA TYR A 24 -11.99 31.15 9.98
C TYR A 24 -11.43 32.06 8.89
N LEU A 25 -10.14 32.43 8.94
CA LEU A 25 -9.53 33.24 7.88
C LEU A 25 -9.50 32.53 6.53
N SER A 26 -9.46 31.18 6.55
CA SER A 26 -9.39 30.37 5.34
C SER A 26 -10.76 30.20 4.65
N ASP A 27 -11.84 30.53 5.34
CA ASP A 27 -13.19 30.34 4.85
C ASP A 27 -13.56 31.30 3.70
N PRO A 28 -14.61 30.98 2.92
CA PRO A 28 -15.13 31.86 1.89
C PRO A 28 -15.54 33.24 2.41
N LEU A 29 -15.47 34.25 1.53
CA LEU A 29 -15.91 35.62 1.83
C LEU A 29 -17.39 35.67 2.27
N THR A 30 -18.21 34.75 1.77
CA THR A 30 -19.65 34.66 2.09
C THR A 30 -19.94 34.25 3.53
N SER A 31 -19.01 33.55 4.19
CA SER A 31 -19.11 33.15 5.60
C SER A 31 -18.30 34.06 6.53
N GLY A 32 -17.89 35.24 6.06
CA GLY A 32 -17.06 36.18 6.82
C GLY A 32 -15.57 35.83 6.86
N GLY A 33 -15.16 34.79 6.11
CA GLY A 33 -13.75 34.44 5.94
C GLY A 33 -13.02 35.40 5.00
N ARG A 34 -11.69 35.27 4.92
CA ARG A 34 -10.83 36.14 4.09
C ARG A 34 -10.18 35.37 2.94
N LYS A 35 -10.58 34.12 2.69
CA LYS A 35 -9.98 33.21 1.72
C LYS A 35 -8.45 33.11 1.85
N LEU A 36 -7.96 33.18 3.10
CA LEU A 36 -6.53 33.05 3.37
C LEU A 36 -6.08 31.62 3.05
N LEU A 37 -4.88 31.49 2.49
CA LEU A 37 -4.38 30.17 2.09
C LEU A 37 -4.12 29.27 3.30
N ASN A 38 -4.84 28.15 3.38
CA ASN A 38 -4.57 27.08 4.34
C ASN A 38 -3.39 26.21 3.87
N LEU A 39 -2.18 26.52 4.36
CA LEU A 39 -0.97 25.80 3.99
C LEU A 39 -0.97 24.33 4.41
N LYS A 40 -1.58 23.98 5.55
CA LYS A 40 -1.68 22.57 5.99
C LYS A 40 -2.53 21.76 5.03
N ALA A 41 -3.71 22.27 4.68
CA ALA A 41 -4.60 21.63 3.73
C ALA A 41 -3.95 21.52 2.34
N ARG A 42 -3.27 22.57 1.86
CA ARG A 42 -2.53 22.55 0.60
C ARG A 42 -1.41 21.51 0.59
N ASN A 43 -0.60 21.45 1.64
CA ASN A 43 0.50 20.48 1.72
C ASN A 43 -0.03 19.04 1.76
N LYS A 44 -1.13 18.79 2.49
CA LYS A 44 -1.81 17.49 2.48
C LYS A 44 -2.31 17.14 1.08
N ALA A 45 -2.93 18.09 0.37
CA ALA A 45 -3.37 17.88 -1.01
C ALA A 45 -2.21 17.57 -1.97
N ILE A 46 -1.05 18.23 -1.82
CA ILE A 46 0.15 17.93 -2.61
C ILE A 46 0.59 16.48 -2.41
N GLU A 47 0.66 16.00 -1.16
CA GLU A 47 1.04 14.61 -0.88
C GLU A 47 0.00 13.60 -1.40
N LEU A 48 -1.29 13.94 -1.36
CA LEU A 48 -2.35 13.12 -1.97
C LEU A 48 -2.24 13.06 -3.50
N MET A 49 -1.88 14.16 -4.16
CA MET A 49 -1.67 14.17 -5.61
C MET A 49 -0.43 13.36 -6.02
N LYS A 50 0.63 13.37 -5.20
CA LYS A 50 1.76 12.45 -5.39
C LYS A 50 1.33 11.00 -5.21
N LEU A 51 0.55 10.70 -4.18
CA LEU A 51 0.01 9.36 -3.96
C LEU A 51 -0.86 8.90 -5.14
N LYS A 52 -1.73 9.77 -5.66
CA LYS A 52 -2.54 9.49 -6.86
C LYS A 52 -1.66 9.15 -8.07
N SER A 53 -0.61 9.94 -8.31
CA SER A 53 0.32 9.67 -9.42
C SER A 53 1.17 8.42 -9.20
N TYR A 54 1.49 8.08 -7.95
CA TYR A 54 2.19 6.84 -7.59
C TYR A 54 1.36 5.58 -7.87
N LEU A 55 0.06 5.63 -7.53
CA LEU A 55 -0.91 4.54 -7.72
C LEU A 55 -1.43 4.42 -9.16
N ASN A 56 -0.95 5.26 -10.07
CA ASN A 56 -1.22 5.06 -11.49
C ASN A 56 -0.34 3.93 -12.03
N PHE A 57 -0.93 2.74 -12.21
CA PHE A 57 -0.25 1.57 -12.78
C PHE A 57 -0.32 1.50 -14.31
N GLY A 58 -0.89 2.51 -14.97
CA GLY A 58 -1.01 2.59 -16.42
C GLY A 58 0.29 2.95 -17.15
N PRO A 59 0.24 3.12 -18.49
CA PRO A 59 1.41 3.48 -19.30
C PRO A 59 2.01 4.84 -18.92
N ASP A 60 1.19 5.74 -18.36
CA ASP A 60 1.62 7.07 -17.90
C ASP A 60 2.21 7.06 -16.48
N ARG A 61 2.61 5.89 -15.97
CA ARG A 61 3.20 5.76 -14.64
C ARG A 61 4.51 6.56 -14.57
N PRO A 62 4.65 7.50 -13.63
CA PRO A 62 5.84 8.34 -13.60
C PRO A 62 7.06 7.53 -13.15
N ARG A 63 8.23 7.79 -13.77
CA ARG A 63 9.49 7.07 -13.48
C ARG A 63 9.89 7.06 -12.01
N TRP A 64 9.61 8.15 -11.29
CA TRP A 64 9.93 8.23 -9.86
C TRP A 64 9.12 7.22 -9.02
N ALA A 65 7.93 6.79 -9.49
CA ALA A 65 7.13 5.79 -8.79
C ALA A 65 7.78 4.40 -8.84
N LEU A 66 8.46 4.07 -9.94
CA LEU A 66 9.25 2.83 -10.05
C LEU A 66 10.41 2.82 -9.04
N LEU A 67 11.11 3.96 -8.92
CA LEU A 67 12.16 4.12 -7.91
C LEU A 67 11.58 4.06 -6.48
N ALA A 68 10.39 4.63 -6.28
CA ALA A 68 9.71 4.58 -4.99
C ALA A 68 9.32 3.14 -4.62
N ASP A 69 8.85 2.31 -5.57
CA ASP A 69 8.61 0.87 -5.35
C ASP A 69 9.89 0.20 -4.83
N ASP A 70 11.05 0.45 -5.47
CA ASP A 70 12.33 -0.12 -5.04
C ASP A 70 12.74 0.31 -3.63
N ILE A 71 12.57 1.60 -3.31
CA ILE A 71 12.88 2.12 -1.97
C ILE A 71 11.96 1.48 -0.93
N LEU A 72 10.66 1.36 -1.22
CA LEU A 72 9.70 0.75 -0.32
C LEU A 72 10.02 -0.74 -0.09
N ARG A 73 10.36 -1.48 -1.16
CA ARG A 73 10.76 -2.90 -1.09
C ARG A 73 12.01 -3.13 -0.25
N LYS A 74 12.98 -2.22 -0.30
CA LYS A 74 14.20 -2.29 0.52
C LYS A 74 13.96 -2.00 2.00
N ASN A 75 12.85 -1.34 2.34
CA ASN A 75 12.55 -0.86 3.68
C ASN A 75 11.34 -1.58 4.29
N VAL A 76 11.36 -2.92 4.29
CA VAL A 76 10.30 -3.74 4.88
C VAL A 76 10.59 -4.05 6.36
N ASN A 77 9.55 -4.11 7.20
CA ASN A 77 9.67 -4.26 8.67
C ASN A 77 10.01 -5.69 9.12
N GLU A 78 9.76 -6.70 8.29
CA GLU A 78 9.95 -8.10 8.67
C GLU A 78 11.26 -8.66 8.10
N ASN A 79 12.09 -9.22 8.98
CA ASN A 79 13.40 -9.80 8.63
C ASN A 79 13.32 -10.87 7.53
N GLU A 80 12.21 -11.60 7.44
CA GLU A 80 12.00 -12.61 6.39
C GLU A 80 11.72 -11.96 5.03
N LEU A 81 10.96 -10.87 4.99
CA LEU A 81 10.59 -10.16 3.77
C LEU A 81 11.76 -9.43 3.10
N ILE A 82 12.79 -9.11 3.87
CA ILE A 82 14.04 -8.51 3.36
C ILE A 82 14.70 -9.45 2.33
N TYR A 83 14.52 -10.76 2.44
CA TYR A 83 15.08 -11.73 1.49
C TYR A 83 14.14 -12.01 0.30
N HIS A 84 13.04 -11.28 0.16
CA HIS A 84 11.91 -11.64 -0.70
C HIS A 84 11.47 -10.51 -1.64
N HIS A 85 12.40 -9.72 -2.18
CA HIS A 85 12.07 -8.55 -2.99
C HIS A 85 11.28 -8.86 -4.27
N ASP A 86 11.46 -10.05 -4.86
CA ASP A 86 10.83 -10.41 -6.15
C ASP A 86 9.31 -10.62 -6.04
N ILE A 87 8.80 -10.92 -4.85
CA ILE A 87 7.36 -11.13 -4.61
C ILE A 87 6.65 -9.87 -4.11
N LEU A 88 7.42 -8.84 -3.77
CA LEU A 88 6.90 -7.56 -3.35
C LEU A 88 6.76 -6.70 -4.60
N VAL A 89 5.54 -6.25 -4.87
CA VAL A 89 5.18 -5.39 -5.99
C VAL A 89 4.89 -4.00 -5.46
N ASN A 90 3.88 -3.87 -4.59
CA ASN A 90 3.45 -2.58 -4.09
C ASN A 90 2.75 -2.72 -2.72
N PRO A 91 3.10 -1.90 -1.71
CA PRO A 91 2.54 -2.02 -0.36
C PRO A 91 1.11 -1.50 -0.20
N PHE A 92 0.52 -0.85 -1.22
CA PHE A 92 -0.89 -0.44 -1.18
C PHE A 92 -1.81 -1.44 -1.89
N VAL A 93 -1.25 -2.27 -2.77
CA VAL A 93 -1.97 -3.39 -3.41
C VAL A 93 -1.83 -4.66 -2.57
N GLN A 94 -0.70 -4.84 -1.91
CA GLN A 94 -0.40 -5.96 -1.02
C GLN A 94 -0.33 -5.50 0.44
N ASN A 95 -0.64 -6.37 1.39
CA ASN A 95 -0.68 -6.05 2.82
C ASN A 95 0.62 -6.41 3.56
N TRP A 96 1.73 -5.71 3.25
CA TRP A 96 3.01 -5.87 3.94
C TRP A 96 3.50 -4.58 4.61
N PRO A 97 4.15 -4.67 5.79
CA PRO A 97 4.52 -3.50 6.59
C PRO A 97 5.81 -2.81 6.11
N VAL A 98 5.75 -1.50 5.90
CA VAL A 98 6.90 -0.65 5.50
C VAL A 98 7.53 0.03 6.73
N LEU A 99 8.86 0.01 6.83
CA LEU A 99 9.63 0.77 7.83
C LEU A 99 9.72 2.24 7.47
N SER A 100 8.78 3.03 7.98
CA SER A 100 8.74 4.49 7.76
C SER A 100 9.96 5.24 8.31
N SER A 101 10.74 4.65 9.23
CA SER A 101 11.92 5.26 9.85
C SER A 101 13.12 5.40 8.90
N LYS A 102 13.24 4.50 7.92
CA LYS A 102 14.34 4.49 6.94
C LYS A 102 13.97 5.09 5.59
N LEU A 103 12.71 5.50 5.43
CA LEU A 103 12.25 6.13 4.19
C LEU A 103 12.73 7.58 4.08
N PRO A 104 13.05 8.03 2.86
CA PRO A 104 13.17 9.45 2.58
C PRO A 104 11.90 10.21 2.98
N ASP A 105 12.07 11.43 3.47
CA ASP A 105 10.98 12.27 4.00
C ASP A 105 9.78 12.39 3.05
N THR A 106 10.02 12.47 1.75
CA THR A 106 8.95 12.55 0.74
C THR A 106 8.08 11.30 0.73
N LEU A 107 8.68 10.11 0.75
CA LEU A 107 7.92 8.86 0.78
C LEU A 107 7.24 8.65 2.13
N LYS A 108 7.90 9.04 3.22
CA LYS A 108 7.31 9.01 4.56
C LYS A 108 6.03 9.85 4.63
N ARG A 109 6.05 11.07 4.09
CA ARG A 109 4.86 11.93 3.99
C ARG A 109 3.78 11.33 3.10
N MET A 110 4.16 10.70 1.98
CA MET A 110 3.21 10.04 1.07
C MET A 110 2.51 8.84 1.73
N VAL A 111 3.27 7.96 2.40
CA VAL A 111 2.73 6.80 3.12
C VAL A 111 1.81 7.26 4.25
N SER A 112 2.23 8.25 5.04
CA SER A 112 1.40 8.82 6.11
C SER A 112 0.13 9.49 5.56
N ALA A 113 0.20 10.12 4.39
CA ALA A 113 -0.98 10.68 3.72
C ALA A 113 -1.95 9.58 3.27
N ALA A 114 -1.45 8.44 2.81
CA ALA A 114 -2.27 7.27 2.45
C ALA A 114 -2.98 6.67 3.68
N GLU A 115 -2.25 6.48 4.79
CA GLU A 115 -2.80 5.99 6.05
C GLU A 115 -3.88 6.93 6.60
N THR A 116 -3.60 8.25 6.61
CA THR A 116 -4.55 9.27 7.07
C THR A 116 -5.80 9.34 6.20
N ALA A 117 -5.67 9.02 4.91
CA ALA A 117 -6.80 8.95 3.99
C ALA A 117 -7.58 7.63 4.10
N GLY A 118 -7.10 6.66 4.89
CA GLY A 118 -7.69 5.33 4.97
C GLY A 118 -7.63 4.58 3.64
N LEU A 119 -6.57 4.79 2.85
CA LEU A 119 -6.43 4.14 1.55
C LEU A 119 -6.37 2.62 1.74
N LEU A 120 -7.36 1.93 1.18
CA LEU A 120 -7.43 0.49 1.10
C LEU A 120 -7.69 0.10 -0.36
N LEU A 121 -7.20 -1.07 -0.76
CA LEU A 121 -7.64 -1.68 -2.01
C LEU A 121 -9.05 -2.21 -1.79
N ASP A 122 -10.03 -1.34 -1.99
CA ASP A 122 -11.45 -1.65 -1.86
C ASP A 122 -12.14 -1.42 -3.21
N GLY A 123 -12.77 -2.47 -3.72
CA GLY A 123 -13.53 -2.44 -4.95
C GLY A 123 -14.80 -3.25 -4.74
N LEU A 124 -15.95 -2.61 -4.95
CA LEU A 124 -17.28 -3.26 -4.88
C LEU A 124 -17.29 -4.58 -5.65
N GLU A 125 -16.64 -4.60 -6.82
CA GLU A 125 -16.32 -5.80 -7.56
C GLU A 125 -15.01 -5.60 -8.34
N ILE A 126 -13.95 -6.31 -7.94
CA ILE A 126 -12.71 -6.35 -8.73
C ILE A 126 -12.90 -7.38 -9.85
N ASN A 127 -12.63 -6.97 -11.10
CA ASN A 127 -12.69 -7.85 -12.28
C ASN A 127 -11.87 -9.13 -12.03
N HIS A 128 -12.43 -10.28 -12.42
CA HIS A 128 -11.77 -11.58 -12.33
C HIS A 128 -10.38 -11.60 -12.97
N GLU A 129 -10.18 -10.96 -14.11
CA GLU A 129 -8.86 -10.87 -14.76
C GLU A 129 -7.83 -10.19 -13.86
N VAL A 130 -8.21 -9.06 -13.27
CA VAL A 130 -7.37 -8.32 -12.32
C VAL A 130 -7.10 -9.17 -11.07
N LYS A 131 -8.10 -9.88 -10.53
CA LYS A 131 -7.91 -10.81 -9.42
C LYS A 131 -6.90 -11.91 -9.78
N MET A 132 -6.89 -12.39 -11.01
CA MET A 132 -5.96 -13.43 -11.46
C MET A 132 -4.52 -12.92 -11.62
N GLU A 133 -4.35 -11.63 -11.92
CA GLU A 133 -3.04 -10.96 -11.99
C GLU A 133 -2.49 -10.54 -10.62
N MET A 134 -3.35 -10.46 -9.60
CA MET A 134 -2.90 -10.14 -8.24
C MET A 134 -1.91 -11.18 -7.71
N THR A 135 -0.93 -10.68 -6.96
CA THR A 135 0.05 -11.51 -6.27
C THR A 135 -0.62 -12.30 -5.16
N ILE A 136 -0.36 -13.60 -5.09
CA ILE A 136 -0.85 -14.47 -4.00
C ILE A 136 -0.17 -14.05 -2.69
N TRP A 137 1.11 -13.71 -2.76
CA TRP A 137 1.91 -13.34 -1.60
C TRP A 137 1.46 -11.98 -1.07
N PHE A 138 1.24 -11.91 0.25
CA PHE A 138 0.73 -10.70 0.92
C PHE A 138 -0.58 -10.18 0.31
N HIS A 139 -1.39 -11.08 -0.24
CA HIS A 139 -2.69 -10.72 -0.78
C HIS A 139 -3.56 -10.07 0.31
N PRO A 140 -4.23 -8.93 0.04
CA PRO A 140 -4.95 -8.16 1.07
C PRO A 140 -6.08 -8.96 1.73
N ALA A 141 -6.71 -9.89 1.01
CA ALA A 141 -7.75 -10.78 1.54
C ALA A 141 -7.24 -11.94 2.42
N ILE A 142 -5.92 -12.20 2.49
CA ILE A 142 -5.37 -13.33 3.24
C ILE A 142 -4.87 -12.85 4.61
N THR A 143 -5.51 -13.32 5.68
CA THR A 143 -5.18 -12.98 7.07
C THR A 143 -4.19 -13.96 7.72
N ALA A 144 -4.07 -15.17 7.19
CA ALA A 144 -3.23 -16.24 7.74
C ALA A 144 -1.74 -16.09 7.36
N LYS A 145 -1.09 -15.02 7.85
CA LYS A 145 0.31 -14.69 7.52
C LYS A 145 1.34 -15.76 7.92
N HIS A 146 1.04 -16.57 8.92
CA HIS A 146 1.93 -17.64 9.39
C HIS A 146 2.13 -18.77 8.36
N LEU A 147 1.25 -18.91 7.36
CA LEU A 147 1.33 -19.99 6.37
C LEU A 147 2.44 -19.76 5.33
N TRP A 148 2.85 -18.51 5.12
CA TRP A 148 3.77 -18.11 4.05
C TRP A 148 5.15 -18.79 4.13
N ASN A 149 5.59 -19.15 5.35
CA ASN A 149 6.93 -19.69 5.59
C ASN A 149 6.99 -21.21 5.73
N SER A 150 5.87 -21.92 5.53
CA SER A 150 5.88 -23.38 5.56
C SER A 150 6.80 -23.95 4.46
N LYS A 151 7.35 -25.16 4.67
CA LYS A 151 8.21 -25.84 3.67
C LYS A 151 7.54 -25.93 2.30
N TRP A 152 6.23 -26.17 2.29
CA TRP A 152 5.42 -26.24 1.07
C TRP A 152 5.34 -24.89 0.37
N MET A 153 4.96 -23.83 1.09
CA MET A 153 4.85 -22.48 0.51
C MET A 153 6.20 -21.96 0.01
N ASN A 154 7.28 -22.22 0.73
CA ASN A 154 8.63 -21.95 0.26
C ASN A 154 8.97 -22.73 -1.02
N CYS A 155 8.54 -23.99 -1.16
CA CYS A 155 8.72 -24.75 -2.40
C CYS A 155 7.98 -24.08 -3.58
N LEU A 156 6.70 -23.73 -3.40
CA LEU A 156 5.91 -23.04 -4.43
C LEU A 156 6.56 -21.72 -4.86
N LYS A 157 7.09 -20.97 -3.89
CA LYS A 157 7.74 -19.70 -4.10
C LYS A 157 9.09 -19.82 -4.83
N TRP A 158 9.96 -20.74 -4.39
CA TRP A 158 11.36 -20.79 -4.85
C TRP A 158 11.61 -21.76 -5.99
N LYS A 159 10.96 -22.93 -5.95
CA LYS A 159 11.15 -23.97 -6.95
C LYS A 159 10.19 -23.82 -8.11
N HIS A 160 8.93 -23.51 -7.80
CA HIS A 160 7.88 -23.40 -8.80
C HIS A 160 7.59 -21.96 -9.25
N LYS A 161 8.18 -20.95 -8.58
CA LYS A 161 8.07 -19.52 -8.93
C LYS A 161 6.62 -19.07 -9.15
N ILE A 162 5.72 -19.57 -8.30
CA ILE A 162 4.32 -19.18 -8.33
C ILE A 162 4.18 -17.82 -7.64
N TYR A 163 3.66 -16.83 -8.35
CA TYR A 163 3.58 -15.44 -7.86
C TYR A 163 2.18 -14.85 -7.92
N THR A 164 1.44 -15.12 -9.01
CA THR A 164 0.09 -14.59 -9.26
C THR A 164 -0.96 -15.68 -9.13
N ASN A 165 -2.21 -15.30 -8.85
CA ASN A 165 -3.33 -16.22 -8.74
C ASN A 165 -3.50 -17.10 -10.01
N SER A 166 -3.21 -16.55 -11.20
CA SER A 166 -3.17 -17.31 -12.46
C SER A 166 -2.09 -18.40 -12.48
N THR A 167 -0.86 -18.09 -12.01
CA THR A 167 0.22 -19.09 -11.92
C THR A 167 -0.06 -20.18 -10.89
N GLN A 168 -0.87 -19.92 -9.87
CA GLN A 168 -1.29 -20.95 -8.91
C GLN A 168 -2.23 -21.96 -9.54
N ALA A 169 -3.22 -21.51 -10.32
CA ALA A 169 -4.18 -22.41 -10.96
C ALA A 169 -3.49 -23.40 -11.89
N VAL A 170 -2.46 -22.94 -12.62
CA VAL A 170 -1.64 -23.79 -13.48
C VAL A 170 -0.67 -24.65 -12.66
N GLY A 171 0.02 -24.04 -11.69
CA GLY A 171 1.01 -24.74 -10.85
C GLY A 171 0.40 -25.79 -9.93
N ALA A 172 -0.82 -25.63 -9.43
CA ALA A 172 -1.46 -26.60 -8.56
C ALA A 172 -1.64 -27.97 -9.25
N ALA A 173 -1.92 -27.99 -10.55
CA ALA A 173 -2.03 -29.21 -11.35
C ALA A 173 -0.67 -29.92 -11.53
N ASP A 174 0.42 -29.16 -11.65
CA ASP A 174 1.77 -29.71 -11.88
C ASP A 174 2.54 -30.04 -10.58
N VAL A 175 2.30 -29.28 -9.51
CA VAL A 175 3.00 -29.40 -8.21
C VAL A 175 2.54 -30.65 -7.46
N GLU A 176 1.26 -31.04 -7.60
CA GLU A 176 0.72 -32.24 -6.97
C GLU A 176 1.52 -33.50 -7.37
N HIS A 177 2.03 -33.53 -8.61
CA HIS A 177 2.83 -34.63 -9.16
C HIS A 177 4.34 -34.61 -8.79
N ALA A 178 4.91 -33.43 -8.55
CA ALA A 178 6.35 -33.24 -8.38
C ALA A 178 6.79 -33.23 -6.90
N CYS A 179 5.96 -32.65 -6.02
CA CYS A 179 6.36 -32.40 -4.64
C CYS A 179 5.81 -33.45 -3.64
N GLN A 180 4.80 -34.25 -4.02
CA GLN A 180 4.27 -35.36 -3.20
C GLN A 180 5.19 -36.59 -3.17
N ARG A 181 6.11 -36.76 -4.13
CA ARG A 181 7.07 -37.90 -4.14
C ARG A 181 8.10 -37.89 -2.99
N LYS A 182 8.16 -36.81 -2.19
CA LYS A 182 8.96 -36.76 -0.95
C LYS A 182 8.11 -36.91 0.33
N ARG A 183 6.83 -37.27 0.20
CA ARG A 183 5.84 -37.34 1.28
C ARG A 183 5.22 -38.74 1.41
N MET A 184 6.02 -39.79 1.36
CA MET A 184 5.65 -41.04 2.04
C MET A 184 6.01 -40.85 3.51
N ASP A 185 5.10 -40.20 4.24
CA ASP A 185 4.86 -40.33 5.69
C ASP A 185 3.73 -39.34 6.06
N ALA A 186 2.52 -39.90 6.08
CA ALA A 186 1.23 -39.40 6.57
C ALA A 186 0.62 -38.09 5.98
N PRO A 187 -0.58 -38.15 5.37
CA PRO A 187 -1.33 -36.96 4.98
C PRO A 187 -2.05 -36.32 6.19
N PRO A 188 -2.02 -34.99 6.36
CA PRO A 188 -3.03 -34.31 7.17
C PRO A 188 -4.35 -34.29 6.40
N GLN A 189 -5.40 -34.71 7.09
CA GLN A 189 -6.75 -34.87 6.58
C GLN A 189 -7.32 -33.52 6.16
N TRP A 190 -7.49 -33.27 4.86
CA TRP A 190 -8.31 -32.18 4.36
C TRP A 190 -9.75 -32.66 4.32
N THR A 191 -10.55 -32.30 5.32
CA THR A 191 -12.01 -32.40 5.20
C THR A 191 -12.47 -31.31 4.24
N ALA A 192 -13.03 -31.74 3.11
CA ALA A 192 -13.64 -30.89 2.10
C ALA A 192 -14.86 -30.15 2.68
N GLY A 193 -14.62 -28.96 3.23
CA GLY A 193 -15.67 -27.99 3.53
C GLY A 193 -16.00 -27.19 2.28
N ARG A 194 -17.01 -27.63 1.53
CA ARG A 194 -17.67 -26.84 0.49
C ARG A 194 -18.30 -25.61 1.18
N GLN A 195 -17.68 -24.44 1.07
CA GLN A 195 -18.37 -23.16 1.31
C GLN A 195 -18.46 -22.41 -0.01
N GLN A 196 -19.65 -22.49 -0.60
CA GLN A 196 -20.12 -21.55 -1.60
C GLN A 196 -20.13 -20.16 -0.96
N TRP A 197 -19.37 -19.22 -1.53
CA TRP A 197 -19.49 -17.82 -1.19
C TRP A 197 -20.63 -17.23 -2.04
N SER A 198 -21.73 -16.89 -1.39
CA SER A 198 -22.84 -16.12 -1.97
C SER A 198 -22.77 -14.69 -1.43
N TYR A 199 -22.59 -13.75 -2.39
CA TYR A 199 -22.69 -12.28 -2.37
C TYR A 199 -22.01 -11.50 -1.25
#